data_AF-A0A218X1R5-F1
#
_entry.id   AF-A0A218X1R5-F1
#
_cell.length_a   1.000
_cell.length_b   1.000
_cell.length_c   1.000
_cell.angle_alpha   90.00
_cell.angle_beta   90.00
_cell.angle_gamma   90.00
#
_symmetry.space_group_name_H-M   'P 1'
#
loop_
_entity.id
_entity.type
_entity.pdbx_description
1 polymer ?
#
loop_
_entity_poly.entity_id
_entity_poly.type
_entity_poly.pdbx_seq_one_letter_code
_entity_poly.pdbx_strand_id
1 'polypeptide(L)' 'MQSTSTASSRFHSSGVHARAAPEKTLHNFTVKDIDKNDVPLSKFKGKVPLIVNIAPRCGLTTSNYTELSHLYEKRKTDSS' A
#
# COMPACT_ATOMS: atom_id res chain seq x y z
N MET A 1 -28.72 -42.46 47.09
CA MET A 1 -28.61 -40.99 47.15
C MET A 1 -27.18 -40.60 46.83
N GLN A 2 -26.96 -39.42 46.25
CA GLN A 2 -25.80 -38.90 45.47
C GLN A 2 -25.89 -39.31 43.99
N SER A 3 -26.41 -38.51 43.05
CA SER A 3 -26.27 -37.07 42.70
C SER A 3 -24.87 -36.66 42.26
N THR A 4 -24.64 -36.58 40.93
CA THR A 4 -23.81 -35.58 40.22
C THR A 4 -24.08 -35.72 38.71
N SER A 5 -24.82 -34.80 38.10
CA SER A 5 -24.36 -33.54 37.48
C SER A 5 -23.87 -33.71 36.04
N THR A 6 -24.74 -33.31 35.12
CA THR A 6 -24.58 -33.05 33.69
C THR A 6 -23.35 -32.18 33.37
N ALA A 7 -22.60 -32.52 32.33
CA ALA A 7 -21.96 -31.54 31.43
C ALA A 7 -21.35 -32.24 30.20
N SER A 8 -22.15 -32.49 29.16
CA SER A 8 -21.62 -32.68 27.82
C SER A 8 -20.99 -31.35 27.39
N SER A 9 -19.66 -31.24 27.47
CA SER A 9 -18.94 -30.04 27.04
C SER A 9 -19.15 -29.84 25.55
N ARG A 10 -20.11 -28.99 25.16
CA ARG A 10 -20.14 -28.43 23.81
C ARG A 10 -18.91 -27.54 23.70
N PHE A 11 -17.89 -28.06 23.03
CA PHE A 11 -16.85 -27.22 22.42
C PHE A 11 -17.55 -26.33 21.40
N HIS A 12 -18.00 -25.15 21.85
CA HIS A 12 -18.27 -24.06 20.93
C HIS A 12 -16.91 -23.61 20.46
N SER A 13 -16.47 -24.08 19.30
CA SER A 13 -15.43 -23.37 18.57
C SER A 13 -16.04 -22.02 18.21
N SER A 14 -15.77 -21.02 19.04
CA SER A 14 -15.86 -19.64 18.63
C SER A 14 -14.82 -19.48 17.52
N GLY A 15 -15.24 -19.81 16.30
CA GLY A 15 -14.46 -19.57 15.10
C GLY A 15 -14.20 -18.08 15.04
N VAL A 16 -12.97 -17.69 15.37
CA VAL A 16 -12.48 -16.33 15.16
C VAL A 16 -12.37 -16.18 13.64
N HIS A 17 -13.44 -15.73 12.99
CA HIS A 17 -13.38 -15.37 11.58
C HIS A 17 -12.59 -14.07 11.45
N ALA A 18 -11.28 -14.20 11.23
CA ALA A 18 -10.48 -13.09 10.75
C ALA A 18 -11.03 -12.69 9.36
N ARG A 19 -11.80 -11.61 9.30
CA ARG A 19 -12.26 -11.05 8.03
C ARG A 19 -11.04 -10.43 7.37
N ALA A 20 -10.53 -11.07 6.32
CA ALA A 20 -9.47 -10.50 5.50
C ALA A 20 -9.90 -9.10 5.05
N ALA A 21 -9.06 -8.10 5.31
CA ALA A 21 -9.31 -6.77 4.78
C ALA A 21 -9.34 -6.90 3.24
N PRO A 22 -10.28 -6.23 2.55
CA PRO A 22 -10.31 -6.27 1.09
C PRO A 22 -8.95 -5.82 0.56
N GLU A 23 -8.39 -6.58 -0.39
CA GLU A 23 -7.11 -6.23 -1.00
C GLU A 23 -7.22 -4.84 -1.64
N LYS A 24 -6.41 -3.91 -1.12
CA LYS A 24 -6.26 -2.58 -1.70
C LYS A 24 -4.99 -2.58 -2.54
N THR A 25 -5.15 -2.26 -3.82
CA THR A 25 -4.03 -2.01 -4.73
C THR A 25 -3.64 -0.54 -4.68
N LEU A 26 -2.47 -0.19 -5.22
CA LEU A 26 -2.04 1.19 -5.42
C LEU A 26 -3.11 2.03 -6.14
N HIS A 27 -3.85 1.43 -7.07
CA HIS A 27 -4.82 2.11 -7.91
C HIS A 27 -6.13 2.49 -7.19
N ASN A 28 -6.31 2.05 -5.94
CA ASN A 28 -7.47 2.40 -5.12
C ASN A 28 -7.29 3.70 -4.33
N PHE A 29 -6.10 4.33 -4.39
CA PHE A 29 -5.81 5.56 -3.67
C PHE A 29 -5.97 6.81 -4.53
N THR A 30 -6.46 7.86 -3.88
CA THR A 30 -6.40 9.24 -4.39
C THR A 30 -5.49 10.02 -3.45
N VAL A 31 -4.53 10.74 -4.02
CA VAL A 31 -3.53 11.52 -3.28
C VAL A 31 -3.63 12.99 -3.69
N LYS A 32 -3.14 13.90 -2.85
CA LYS A 32 -3.02 15.31 -3.22
C LYS A 32 -1.68 15.56 -3.91
N ASP A 33 -1.70 16.33 -4.99
CA ASP A 33 -0.48 16.89 -5.57
C ASP A 33 0.00 18.14 -4.82
N ILE A 34 1.11 18.74 -5.28
CA ILE A 34 1.70 19.95 -4.72
C ILE A 34 0.74 21.16 -4.78
N ASP A 35 -0.16 21.18 -5.75
CA ASP A 35 -1.17 22.22 -5.96
C ASP A 35 -2.49 21.92 -5.22
N LYS A 36 -2.50 20.85 -4.40
CA LYS A 36 -3.63 20.37 -3.58
C LYS A 36 -4.78 19.73 -4.37
N ASN A 37 -4.60 19.45 -5.66
CA ASN A 37 -5.60 18.75 -6.45
C ASN A 37 -5.64 17.26 -6.09
N ASP A 38 -6.82 16.67 -6.14
CA ASP A 38 -6.99 15.24 -5.94
C ASP A 38 -6.61 14.47 -7.20
N VAL A 39 -5.62 13.58 -7.07
CA VAL A 39 -5.07 12.78 -8.15
C VAL A 39 -5.31 11.30 -7.87
N PRO A 40 -6.21 10.63 -8.62
CA PRO A 40 -6.40 9.20 -8.49
C PRO A 40 -5.21 8.43 -9.08
N LEU A 41 -4.61 7.53 -8.29
CA LEU A 41 -3.48 6.69 -8.73
C LEU A 41 -3.89 5.58 -9.71
N SER A 42 -5.20 5.43 -9.97
CA SER A 42 -5.73 4.58 -11.04
C SER A 42 -5.23 5.00 -12.43
N LYS A 43 -4.84 6.27 -12.64
CA LYS A 43 -4.27 6.76 -13.90
C LYS A 43 -2.94 6.10 -14.30
N PHE A 44 -2.29 5.38 -13.38
CA PHE A 44 -1.04 4.67 -13.61
C PHE A 44 -1.22 3.16 -13.85
N LYS A 45 -2.46 2.68 -14.03
CA LYS A 45 -2.71 1.28 -14.44
C LYS A 45 -1.97 0.97 -15.74
N GLY A 46 -1.36 -0.22 -15.81
CA GLY A 46 -0.58 -0.66 -16.98
C GLY A 46 0.78 0.01 -17.12
N LYS A 47 1.20 0.84 -16.14
CA LYS A 47 2.54 1.44 -16.07
C LYS A 47 3.29 0.90 -14.85
N VAL A 48 4.61 1.05 -14.84
CA VAL A 48 5.46 0.72 -13.69
C VAL A 48 5.79 2.02 -12.93
N PRO A 49 5.05 2.39 -11.86
CA PRO A 49 5.33 3.60 -11.10
C PRO A 49 6.50 3.41 -10.13
N LEU A 50 7.30 4.48 -9.95
CA LEU A 50 8.32 4.57 -8.89
C LEU A 50 7.84 5.58 -7.84
N ILE A 51 7.72 5.14 -6.58
CA ILE A 51 7.29 5.97 -5.45
C ILE A 51 8.51 6.26 -4.59
N VAL A 52 8.78 7.55 -4.36
CA VAL A 52 9.94 8.01 -3.58
C VAL A 52 9.45 8.94 -2.47
N ASN A 53 9.83 8.65 -1.23
CA ASN A 53 9.63 9.56 -0.11
C ASN A 53 10.76 10.59 -0.07
N ILE A 54 10.43 11.88 -0.11
CA ILE A 54 11.40 12.98 -0.14
C ILE A 54 11.11 13.94 1.04
N ALA A 55 12.16 14.35 1.74
CA ALA A 55 12.10 15.40 2.76
C ALA A 55 12.98 16.59 2.33
N PRO A 56 12.47 17.84 2.37
CA PRO A 56 13.32 19.02 2.17
C PRO A 56 14.29 19.16 3.36
N ARG A 57 15.55 19.55 3.07
CA ARG A 57 16.65 19.78 4.04
C ARG A 57 17.33 18.52 4.60
N CYS A 58 17.64 17.55 3.73
CA CYS A 58 18.73 16.62 3.99
C CYS A 58 19.86 16.96 3.01
N GLY A 59 21.10 17.11 3.48
CA GLY A 59 22.27 17.41 2.62
C GLY A 59 22.54 16.35 1.52
N LEU A 60 21.76 15.28 1.49
CA LEU A 60 21.80 14.17 0.52
C LEU A 60 20.74 14.29 -0.59
N THR A 61 19.80 15.24 -0.50
CA THR A 61 18.68 15.35 -1.45
C THR A 61 19.13 15.78 -2.86
N THR A 62 20.21 16.56 -2.98
CA THR A 62 20.69 17.08 -4.27
C THR A 62 21.20 15.99 -5.21
N SER A 63 21.83 14.91 -4.70
CA SER A 63 22.31 13.78 -5.52
C SER A 63 21.14 12.93 -6.05
N ASN A 64 20.14 12.69 -5.20
CA ASN A 64 19.00 11.83 -5.54
C ASN A 64 18.15 12.41 -6.68
N TYR A 65 17.97 13.73 -6.75
CA TYR A 65 17.19 14.35 -7.83
C TYR A 65 17.84 14.18 -9.22
N THR A 66 19.17 14.31 -9.31
CA THR A 66 19.90 14.19 -10.59
C THR A 66 19.87 12.76 -11.11
N GLU A 67 20.12 11.78 -10.23
CA GLU A 67 20.10 10.37 -10.61
C GLU A 67 18.69 9.88 -10.99
N LEU A 68 17.65 10.30 -10.24
CA LEU A 68 16.27 9.96 -10.57
C LEU A 68 15.83 10.56 -11.91
N SER A 69 16.25 11.79 -12.22
CA SER A 69 15.96 12.44 -13.50
C SER A 69 16.64 11.70 -14.65
N HIS A 70 17.91 11.30 -14.50
CA HIS A 70 18.63 10.50 -15.50
C HIS A 70 17.99 9.13 -15.73
N LEU A 71 17.54 8.45 -14.68
CA LEU A 71 16.84 7.17 -14.78
C LEU A 71 15.49 7.29 -15.50
N TYR A 72 14.75 8.37 -15.23
CA TYR A 72 13.49 8.67 -15.92
C TYR A 72 13.71 8.90 -17.42
N GLU A 73 14.69 9.72 -17.78
CA GLU A 73 15.01 10.00 -19.19
C GLU A 73 15.44 8.73 -19.94
N LYS A 74 16.32 7.92 -19.35
CA LYS A 74 16.77 6.66 -19.95
C LYS A 74 15.62 5.68 -20.21
N ARG A 75 14.70 5.51 -19.25
CA ARG A 75 13.54 4.63 -19.43
C ARG A 75 12.55 5.15 -20.48
N LYS A 76 12.47 6.46 -20.65
CA LYS A 76 11.61 7.09 -21.66
C LYS A 76 12.17 6.93 -23.07
N THR A 77 13.49 6.97 -23.24
CA THR A 77 14.15 6.77 -24.54
C THR A 77 14.19 5.30 -24.98
N ASP A 78 14.36 4.36 -24.05
CA ASP A 78 14.50 2.93 -24.37
C ASP A 78 13.17 2.24 -24.73
N SER A 79 12.04 2.96 -24.61
CA SER A 79 10.69 2.45 -24.94
C SER A 79 10.10 3.07 -26.22
N SER A 80 10.92 3.71 -27.05
CA SER A 80 10.51 4.36 -28.30
C SER A 80 11.11 3.71 -29.54
#